data_AF-A0A9X9F344-F1
#
_entry.id   AF-A0A9X9F344-F1
#
_cell.length_a   1.000
_cell.length_b   1.000
_cell.length_c   1.000
_cell.angle_alpha   90.00
_cell.angle_beta   90.00
_cell.angle_gamma   90.00
#
_symmetry.space_group_name_H-M   'P 1'
#
loop_
_entity.id
_entity.type
_entity.pdbx_description
1 polymer ?
#
loop_
_entity_poly.entity_id
_entity_poly.type
_entity_poly.pdbx_seq_one_letter_code
_entity_poly.pdbx_strand_id
1 'polypeptide(L)'
;MIFREKNEKESILIRQHDHGFLAGEIAKHIKEDFFEDKTYLKETVDAIYEHDRGWIELDKVPILNDAKNIPYTFMDCPSPLRFVFYTIGLNEIEDFNPYGALLCSKHFLSFPLNEEDEEMMSFYKHELERQKRILKTLTKEQFVMFDKHYRLLKFCDELSLYVCMNKPGVKKKDEIDLFKDGFEGTEMFNSKEEKLIQAEWVDEETI
;
A
#
# COMPACT_ATOMS: atom_id res chain seq x y z
N MET A 1 3.83 -7.73 -7.97
CA MET A 1 3.22 -7.20 -9.21
C MET A 1 1.69 -7.31 -9.24
N ILE A 2 1.07 -6.42 -10.02
CA ILE A 2 -0.36 -6.44 -10.39
C ILE A 2 -0.49 -7.05 -11.78
N PHE A 3 -1.44 -7.96 -11.95
CA PHE A 3 -1.80 -8.56 -13.22
C PHE A 3 -3.25 -8.21 -13.56
N ARG A 4 -3.48 -7.69 -14.76
CA ARG A 4 -4.82 -7.36 -15.28
C ARG A 4 -4.98 -7.89 -16.70
N GLU A 5 -6.04 -8.64 -16.96
CA GLU A 5 -6.39 -9.04 -18.32
C GLU A 5 -6.89 -7.83 -19.11
N LYS A 6 -6.38 -7.64 -20.33
CA LYS A 6 -6.84 -6.56 -21.24
C LYS A 6 -7.82 -7.10 -22.28
N ASN A 7 -7.51 -8.28 -22.83
CA ASN A 7 -8.34 -9.06 -23.74
C ASN A 7 -7.81 -10.50 -23.77
N GLU A 8 -8.40 -11.36 -24.62
CA GLU A 8 -8.04 -12.80 -24.73
C GLU A 8 -6.55 -13.08 -25.02
N LYS A 9 -5.79 -12.11 -25.54
CA LYS A 9 -4.40 -12.30 -26.00
C LYS A 9 -3.39 -11.39 -25.30
N GLU A 10 -3.86 -10.39 -24.57
CA GLU A 10 -3.01 -9.37 -23.97
C GLU A 10 -3.33 -9.21 -22.48
N SER A 11 -2.27 -9.08 -21.71
CA SER A 11 -2.32 -8.78 -20.28
C SER A 11 -1.49 -7.53 -19.99
N ILE A 12 -1.86 -6.84 -18.93
CA ILE A 12 -1.16 -5.68 -18.41
C ILE A 12 -0.53 -6.10 -17.09
N LEU A 13 0.78 -5.90 -16.99
CA LEU A 13 1.58 -6.18 -15.82
C LEU A 13 2.10 -4.84 -15.30
N ILE A 14 1.77 -4.51 -14.06
CA ILE A 14 2.19 -3.27 -13.40
C ILE A 14 3.05 -3.67 -12.22
N ARG A 15 4.26 -3.11 -12.11
CA ARG A 15 5.10 -3.37 -10.95
C ARG A 15 4.42 -2.79 -9.71
N GLN A 16 4.52 -3.47 -8.59
CA GLN A 16 4.09 -2.92 -7.32
C GLN A 16 4.82 -1.62 -7.06
N HIS A 17 6.13 -1.54 -7.15
CA HIS A 17 6.80 -0.25 -6.92
C HIS A 17 6.28 0.91 -7.82
N ASP A 18 5.78 0.65 -9.03
CA ASP A 18 5.14 1.68 -9.87
C ASP A 18 3.75 2.12 -9.32
N HIS A 19 2.98 1.22 -8.68
CA HIS A 19 1.78 1.58 -7.93
C HIS A 19 2.12 2.48 -6.73
N GLY A 20 3.27 2.23 -6.10
CA GLY A 20 3.72 2.91 -4.89
C GLY A 20 4.15 4.32 -5.24
N PHE A 21 4.79 4.46 -6.41
CA PHE A 21 5.04 5.76 -7.01
C PHE A 21 3.75 6.55 -7.24
N LEU A 22 2.70 5.93 -7.80
CA LEU A 22 1.40 6.58 -7.97
C LEU A 22 0.78 6.97 -6.61
N ALA A 23 0.82 6.09 -5.62
CA ALA A 23 0.36 6.38 -4.26
C ALA A 23 1.08 7.59 -3.66
N GLY A 24 2.39 7.71 -3.86
CA GLY A 24 3.19 8.85 -3.42
C GLY A 24 2.82 10.15 -4.14
N GLU A 25 2.57 10.11 -5.45
CA GLU A 25 2.12 11.28 -6.21
C GLU A 25 0.70 11.71 -5.79
N ILE A 26 -0.20 10.77 -5.47
CA ILE A 26 -1.50 11.06 -4.85
C ILE A 26 -1.28 11.78 -3.52
N ALA A 27 -0.46 11.22 -2.62
CA ALA A 27 -0.21 11.77 -1.29
C ALA A 27 0.34 13.20 -1.33
N LYS A 28 1.24 13.48 -2.29
CA LYS A 28 1.85 14.80 -2.50
C LYS A 28 0.86 15.88 -2.93
N HIS A 29 -0.27 15.50 -3.54
CA HIS A 29 -1.31 16.42 -3.99
C HIS A 29 -2.53 16.47 -3.05
N ILE A 30 -2.53 15.67 -1.98
CA ILE A 30 -3.53 15.79 -0.91
C ILE A 30 -3.36 17.16 -0.24
N LYS A 31 -4.48 17.84 -0.01
CA LYS A 31 -4.49 19.21 0.54
C LYS A 31 -3.79 19.23 1.89
N GLU A 32 -2.80 20.11 2.03
CA GLU A 32 -2.04 20.25 3.28
C GLU A 32 -2.93 20.58 4.49
N ASP A 33 -4.06 21.26 4.26
CA ASP A 33 -5.04 21.63 5.29
C ASP A 33 -5.75 20.44 5.94
N PHE A 34 -5.56 19.20 5.44
CA PHE A 34 -6.03 17.99 6.13
C PHE A 34 -5.27 17.71 7.43
N PHE A 35 -4.05 18.25 7.55
CA PHE A 35 -3.21 18.06 8.72
C PHE A 35 -3.00 19.42 9.41
N GLU A 36 -3.53 19.53 10.63
CA GLU A 36 -3.30 20.69 11.51
C GLU A 36 -1.81 20.88 11.82
N ASP A 37 -1.03 19.80 11.74
CA ASP A 37 0.41 19.74 11.96
C ASP A 37 1.09 18.99 10.81
N LYS A 38 2.16 19.58 10.24
CA LYS A 38 2.92 19.00 9.11
C LYS A 38 4.15 18.20 9.55
N THR A 39 4.35 18.02 10.86
CA THR A 39 5.41 17.21 11.45
C THR A 39 5.44 15.83 10.78
N TYR A 40 6.56 15.43 10.18
CA TYR A 40 6.75 14.16 9.45
C TYR A 40 5.87 13.94 8.21
N LEU A 41 5.22 14.97 7.68
CA LEU A 41 4.44 14.81 6.45
C LEU A 41 5.32 14.43 5.26
N LYS A 42 6.54 15.01 5.17
CA LYS A 42 7.51 14.64 4.13
C LYS A 42 7.92 13.17 4.24
N GLU A 43 8.31 12.74 5.43
CA GLU A 43 8.71 11.37 5.73
C GLU A 43 7.56 10.38 5.49
N THR A 44 6.32 10.80 5.74
CA THR A 44 5.13 10.02 5.42
C THR A 44 4.96 9.88 3.92
N VAL A 45 5.04 10.97 3.17
CA VAL A 45 4.96 10.95 1.70
C VAL A 45 6.08 10.08 1.12
N ASP A 46 7.32 10.24 1.59
CA ASP A 46 8.46 9.39 1.20
C ASP A 46 8.20 7.91 1.53
N ALA A 47 7.57 7.60 2.67
CA ALA A 47 7.17 6.22 3.00
C ALA A 47 6.11 5.67 2.05
N ILE A 48 5.16 6.51 1.61
CA ILE A 48 4.11 6.11 0.67
C ILE A 48 4.71 5.78 -0.71
N TYR A 49 5.70 6.53 -1.20
CA TYR A 49 6.43 6.17 -2.43
C TYR A 49 7.09 4.79 -2.33
N GLU A 50 7.52 4.41 -1.12
CA GLU A 50 8.43 3.30 -0.90
C GLU A 50 7.78 2.09 -0.24
N HIS A 51 6.48 2.16 0.12
CA HIS A 51 5.83 1.15 0.96
C HIS A 51 5.95 -0.26 0.38
N ASP A 52 5.94 -0.37 -0.96
CA ASP A 52 6.05 -1.62 -1.71
C ASP A 52 7.43 -1.84 -2.37
N ARG A 53 8.47 -1.13 -1.90
CA ARG A 53 9.85 -1.25 -2.39
C ARG A 53 10.38 -2.69 -2.42
N GLY A 54 9.95 -3.54 -1.49
CA GLY A 54 10.36 -4.95 -1.47
C GLY A 54 10.09 -5.69 -2.79
N TRP A 55 9.14 -5.22 -3.59
CA TRP A 55 8.81 -5.79 -4.89
C TRP A 55 9.75 -5.43 -6.04
N ILE A 56 10.66 -4.46 -5.90
CA ILE A 56 11.49 -3.97 -7.02
C ILE A 56 12.24 -5.12 -7.71
N GLU A 57 12.89 -5.99 -6.96
CA GLU A 57 13.63 -7.12 -7.55
C GLU A 57 12.70 -8.26 -8.02
N LEU A 58 11.60 -8.50 -7.29
CA LEU A 58 10.59 -9.50 -7.67
C LEU A 58 9.92 -9.19 -9.00
N ASP A 59 9.66 -7.91 -9.26
CA ASP A 59 8.94 -7.46 -10.46
C ASP A 59 9.87 -7.25 -11.67
N LYS A 60 11.20 -7.30 -11.50
CA LYS A 60 12.15 -7.32 -12.63
C LYS A 60 12.12 -8.64 -13.38
N VAL A 61 11.95 -9.75 -12.66
CA VAL A 61 11.88 -11.10 -13.22
C VAL A 61 10.63 -11.81 -12.69
N PRO A 62 9.46 -11.52 -13.28
CA PRO A 62 8.19 -12.18 -12.96
C PRO A 62 8.32 -13.70 -12.84
N ILE A 63 8.04 -14.27 -11.67
CA ILE A 63 8.01 -15.73 -11.49
C ILE A 63 6.63 -16.25 -11.89
N LEU A 64 6.60 -17.24 -12.79
CA LEU A 64 5.36 -17.86 -13.24
C LEU A 64 4.72 -18.67 -12.12
N ASN A 65 3.43 -18.48 -11.89
CA ASN A 65 2.59 -19.36 -11.09
C ASN A 65 2.03 -20.46 -12.01
N ASP A 66 2.65 -21.64 -12.00
CA ASP A 66 2.26 -22.78 -12.86
C ASP A 66 0.79 -23.22 -12.67
N ALA A 67 0.22 -23.02 -11.48
CA ALA A 67 -1.17 -23.39 -11.20
C ALA A 67 -2.18 -22.47 -11.90
N LYS A 68 -1.83 -21.19 -12.12
CA LYS A 68 -2.70 -20.19 -12.75
C LYS A 68 -2.25 -19.81 -14.16
N ASN A 69 -1.06 -20.23 -14.57
CA ASN A 69 -0.43 -19.87 -15.84
C ASN A 69 -0.31 -18.34 -16.07
N ILE A 70 -0.13 -17.59 -14.98
CA ILE A 70 0.17 -16.15 -14.94
C ILE A 70 1.29 -15.92 -13.92
N PRO A 71 2.02 -14.80 -13.95
CA PRO A 71 2.98 -14.50 -12.89
C PRO A 71 2.33 -14.44 -11.51
N TYR A 72 3.09 -14.77 -10.47
CA TYR A 72 2.66 -14.48 -9.10
C TYR A 72 2.35 -12.99 -8.94
N THR A 73 1.17 -12.72 -8.39
CA THR A 73 0.71 -11.39 -8.03
C THR A 73 1.07 -11.09 -6.58
N PHE A 74 0.86 -9.85 -6.16
CA PHE A 74 1.05 -9.48 -4.75
C PHE A 74 0.11 -10.24 -3.78
N MET A 75 -1.03 -10.71 -4.29
CA MET A 75 -2.01 -11.44 -3.51
C MET A 75 -1.62 -12.91 -3.27
N ASP A 76 -0.88 -13.53 -4.19
CA ASP A 76 -0.62 -14.97 -4.17
C ASP A 76 0.86 -15.37 -4.28
N CYS A 77 1.78 -14.41 -4.18
CA CYS A 77 3.21 -14.67 -4.07
C CYS A 77 3.51 -15.51 -2.81
N PRO A 78 4.25 -16.63 -2.93
CA PRO A 78 4.52 -17.52 -1.81
C PRO A 78 5.21 -16.83 -0.65
N SER A 79 4.77 -17.11 0.57
CA SER A 79 5.30 -16.51 1.80
C SER A 79 6.83 -16.58 1.95
N PRO A 80 7.52 -17.72 1.69
CA PRO A 80 8.98 -17.78 1.80
C PRO A 80 9.71 -16.81 0.87
N LEU A 81 9.09 -16.45 -0.27
CA LEU A 81 9.64 -15.47 -1.19
C LEU A 81 9.24 -14.05 -0.76
N ARG A 82 7.95 -13.83 -0.55
CA ARG A 82 7.37 -12.51 -0.23
C ARG A 82 8.02 -11.88 0.99
N PHE A 83 8.13 -12.61 2.11
CA PHE A 83 8.56 -12.01 3.37
C PHE A 83 10.06 -11.74 3.44
N VAL A 84 10.89 -12.48 2.69
CA VAL A 84 12.31 -12.15 2.53
C VAL A 84 12.46 -10.77 1.90
N PHE A 85 11.75 -10.52 0.80
CA PHE A 85 11.81 -9.24 0.09
C PHE A 85 11.14 -8.10 0.85
N TYR A 86 10.05 -8.36 1.58
CA TYR A 86 9.44 -7.35 2.45
C TYR A 86 10.40 -6.92 3.55
N THR A 87 11.12 -7.87 4.15
CA THR A 87 12.14 -7.58 5.17
C THR A 87 13.28 -6.73 4.60
N ILE A 88 13.76 -7.05 3.40
CA ILE A 88 14.79 -6.26 2.70
C ILE A 88 14.30 -4.84 2.46
N GLY A 89 13.11 -4.67 1.87
CA GLY A 89 12.54 -3.35 1.59
C GLY A 89 12.36 -2.52 2.85
N LEU A 90 11.83 -3.09 3.93
CA LEU A 90 11.68 -2.40 5.21
C LEU A 90 13.00 -2.00 5.86
N ASN A 91 14.03 -2.84 5.77
CA ASN A 91 15.38 -2.49 6.25
C ASN A 91 15.94 -1.31 5.47
N GLU A 92 15.84 -1.34 4.14
CA GLU A 92 16.30 -0.25 3.29
C GLU A 92 15.55 1.06 3.59
N ILE A 93 14.23 1.01 3.80
CA ILE A 93 13.44 2.19 4.21
C ILE A 93 13.93 2.70 5.57
N GLU A 94 14.16 1.81 6.53
CA GLU A 94 14.58 2.20 7.88
C GLU A 94 15.92 2.94 7.88
N ASP A 95 16.85 2.56 6.99
CA ASP A 95 18.19 3.17 6.92
C ASP A 95 18.16 4.69 6.65
N PHE A 96 17.14 5.20 5.94
CA PHE A 96 17.00 6.63 5.63
C PHE A 96 15.73 7.28 6.19
N ASN A 97 14.69 6.50 6.52
CA ASN A 97 13.42 6.97 7.04
C ASN A 97 12.83 5.99 8.08
N PRO A 98 13.34 5.99 9.32
CA PRO A 98 12.83 5.09 10.38
C PRO A 98 11.33 5.26 10.66
N TYR A 99 10.81 6.49 10.59
CA TYR A 99 9.38 6.76 10.75
C TYR A 99 8.56 6.13 9.63
N GLY A 100 9.03 6.24 8.39
CA GLY A 100 8.43 5.58 7.23
C GLY A 100 8.46 4.06 7.36
N ALA A 101 9.56 3.47 7.82
CA ALA A 101 9.63 2.03 8.06
C ALA A 101 8.61 1.57 9.11
N LEU A 102 8.33 2.38 10.14
CA LEU A 102 7.27 2.11 11.10
C LEU A 102 5.88 2.12 10.44
N LEU A 103 5.59 3.09 9.56
CA LEU A 103 4.33 3.15 8.82
C LEU A 103 4.15 1.94 7.88
N CYS A 104 5.17 1.63 7.09
CA CYS A 104 5.14 0.49 6.15
C CYS A 104 5.07 -0.85 6.89
N SER A 105 5.78 -1.00 8.01
CA SER A 105 5.69 -2.17 8.87
C SER A 105 4.26 -2.34 9.41
N LYS A 106 3.65 -1.26 9.92
CA LYS A 106 2.25 -1.29 10.38
C LYS A 106 1.30 -1.69 9.24
N HIS A 107 1.55 -1.20 8.03
CA HIS A 107 0.76 -1.54 6.84
C HIS A 107 0.84 -3.03 6.51
N PHE A 108 2.03 -3.61 6.43
CA PHE A 108 2.16 -5.06 6.18
C PHE A 108 1.55 -5.93 7.27
N LEU A 109 1.57 -5.49 8.54
CA LEU A 109 0.91 -6.21 9.63
C LEU A 109 -0.62 -6.02 9.67
N SER A 110 -1.17 -5.12 8.85
CA SER A 110 -2.62 -4.93 8.74
C SER A 110 -3.31 -5.95 7.81
N PHE A 111 -2.52 -6.68 7.01
CA PHE A 111 -3.04 -7.70 6.10
C PHE A 111 -3.52 -8.94 6.86
N PRO A 112 -4.43 -9.74 6.25
CA PRO A 112 -4.98 -10.93 6.89
C PRO A 112 -3.89 -11.90 7.36
N LEU A 113 -3.86 -12.18 8.67
CA LEU A 113 -2.89 -13.08 9.29
C LEU A 113 -3.29 -14.55 9.10
N ASN A 114 -2.34 -15.37 8.66
CA ASN A 114 -2.45 -16.82 8.71
C ASN A 114 -1.49 -17.38 9.77
N GLU A 115 -2.02 -17.79 10.92
CA GLU A 115 -1.20 -18.30 12.03
C GLU A 115 -0.54 -19.66 11.76
N GLU A 116 -1.02 -20.40 10.76
CA GLU A 116 -0.45 -21.68 10.34
C GLU A 116 0.76 -21.52 9.40
N ASP A 117 0.96 -20.32 8.85
CA ASP A 117 2.10 -20.00 7.99
C ASP A 117 3.30 -19.56 8.84
N GLU A 118 4.27 -20.47 9.00
CA GLU A 118 5.45 -20.25 9.83
C GLU A 118 6.29 -19.04 9.37
N GLU A 119 6.40 -18.81 8.05
CA GLU A 119 7.15 -17.67 7.50
C GLU A 119 6.44 -16.35 7.79
N MET A 120 5.11 -16.34 7.65
CA MET A 120 4.29 -15.19 8.02
C MET A 120 4.43 -14.86 9.50
N MET A 121 4.37 -15.88 10.37
CA MET A 121 4.47 -15.67 11.81
C MET A 121 5.86 -15.23 12.25
N SER A 122 6.92 -15.69 11.57
CA SER A 122 8.29 -15.21 11.78
C SER A 122 8.41 -13.73 11.42
N PHE A 123 7.96 -13.35 10.22
CA PHE A 123 7.92 -11.96 9.76
C PHE A 123 7.10 -11.06 10.70
N TYR A 124 5.88 -11.49 11.05
CA TYR A 124 4.96 -10.74 11.92
C TYR A 124 5.59 -10.42 13.28
N LYS A 125 6.24 -11.41 13.92
CA LYS A 125 6.93 -11.21 15.21
C LYS A 125 8.11 -10.26 15.07
N HIS A 126 8.91 -10.39 14.01
CA HIS A 126 10.05 -9.51 13.75
C HIS A 126 9.60 -8.05 13.60
N GLU A 127 8.54 -7.82 12.84
CA GLU A 127 8.00 -6.49 12.58
C GLU A 127 7.31 -5.89 13.81
N LEU A 128 6.66 -6.68 14.66
CA LEU A 128 6.21 -6.18 15.97
C LEU A 128 7.36 -5.63 16.82
N GLU A 129 8.52 -6.28 16.80
CA GLU A 129 9.71 -5.79 17.52
C GLU A 129 10.31 -4.54 16.87
N ARG A 130 10.32 -4.46 15.52
CA ARG A 130 10.69 -3.23 14.79
C ARG A 130 9.79 -2.07 15.21
N GLN A 131 8.47 -2.27 15.18
CA GLN A 131 7.49 -1.24 15.55
C GLN A 131 7.70 -0.78 16.99
N LYS A 132 7.82 -1.72 17.95
CA LYS A 132 8.07 -1.39 19.36
C LYS A 132 9.37 -0.60 19.55
N ARG A 133 10.43 -0.92 18.80
CA ARG A 133 11.72 -0.23 18.88
C ARG A 133 11.62 1.21 18.36
N ILE A 134 11.02 1.40 17.18
CA ILE A 134 10.91 2.73 16.55
C ILE A 134 9.89 3.61 17.30
N LEU A 135 8.77 3.05 17.78
CA LEU A 135 7.79 3.80 18.57
C LEU A 135 8.40 4.47 19.82
N LYS A 136 9.40 3.85 20.44
CA LYS A 136 10.10 4.40 21.61
C LYS A 136 10.96 5.62 21.28
N THR A 137 11.31 5.84 20.01
CA THR A 137 12.12 6.99 19.59
C THR A 137 11.26 8.19 19.17
N LEU A 138 9.94 8.03 19.11
CA LEU A 138 9.05 9.09 18.66
C LEU A 138 8.84 10.18 19.72
N THR A 139 8.74 11.43 19.29
CA THR A 139 8.23 12.51 20.14
C THR A 139 6.73 12.35 20.36
N LYS A 140 6.18 13.11 21.31
CA LYS A 140 4.75 13.11 21.60
C LYS A 140 3.93 13.53 20.37
N GLU A 141 4.37 14.56 19.66
CA GLU A 141 3.72 15.11 18.47
C GLU A 141 3.71 14.08 17.33
N GLN A 142 4.85 13.42 17.09
CA GLN A 142 4.98 12.34 16.10
C GLN A 142 4.04 11.17 16.40
N PHE A 143 3.97 10.76 17.67
CA PHE A 143 3.10 9.68 18.11
C PHE A 143 1.62 10.01 17.89
N VAL A 144 1.21 11.24 18.17
CA VAL A 144 -0.18 11.71 17.94
C VAL A 144 -0.54 11.72 16.46
N MET A 145 0.41 12.04 15.58
CA MET A 145 0.19 12.07 14.12
C MET A 145 0.25 10.69 13.45
N PHE A 146 0.83 9.70 14.12
CA PHE A 146 1.09 8.37 13.54
C PHE A 146 -0.15 7.70 12.94
N ASP A 147 -1.29 7.71 13.63
CA ASP A 147 -2.52 7.12 13.11
C ASP A 147 -3.02 7.86 11.85
N LYS A 148 -2.95 9.20 11.84
CA LYS A 148 -3.36 10.01 10.69
C LYS A 148 -2.48 9.76 9.47
N HIS A 149 -1.16 9.66 9.66
CA HIS A 149 -0.21 9.34 8.59
C HIS A 149 -0.37 7.91 8.09
N TYR A 150 -0.67 6.96 8.97
CA TYR A 150 -0.97 5.60 8.56
C TYR A 150 -2.25 5.51 7.71
N ARG A 151 -3.31 6.22 8.12
CA ARG A 151 -4.56 6.29 7.35
C ARG A 151 -4.36 6.96 5.99
N LEU A 152 -3.46 7.95 5.90
CA LEU A 152 -3.03 8.54 4.63
C LEU A 152 -2.35 7.50 3.74
N LEU A 153 -1.39 6.73 4.28
CA LEU A 153 -0.70 5.68 3.53
C LEU A 153 -1.69 4.64 3.00
N LYS A 154 -2.56 4.10 3.86
CA LYS A 154 -3.58 3.12 3.48
C LYS A 154 -4.48 3.65 2.37
N PHE A 155 -4.97 4.88 2.50
CA PHE A 155 -5.83 5.49 1.48
C PHE A 155 -5.11 5.65 0.13
N CYS A 156 -3.87 6.14 0.14
CA CYS A 156 -3.09 6.32 -1.09
C CYS A 156 -2.74 4.99 -1.77
N ASP A 157 -2.38 3.96 -0.98
CA ASP A 157 -2.21 2.59 -1.48
C ASP A 157 -3.49 2.08 -2.14
N GLU A 158 -4.62 2.09 -1.42
CA GLU A 158 -5.91 1.59 -1.92
C GLU A 158 -6.39 2.35 -3.17
N LEU A 159 -6.21 3.67 -3.22
CA LEU A 159 -6.57 4.48 -4.39
C LEU A 159 -5.64 4.19 -5.58
N SER A 160 -4.35 3.96 -5.34
CA SER A 160 -3.43 3.54 -6.41
C SER A 160 -3.79 2.16 -6.96
N LEU A 161 -4.14 1.21 -6.08
CA LEU A 161 -4.61 -0.12 -6.46
C LEU A 161 -5.94 -0.05 -7.22
N TYR A 162 -6.86 0.82 -6.82
CA TYR A 162 -8.09 1.08 -7.55
C TYR A 162 -7.81 1.44 -9.01
N VAL A 163 -6.87 2.37 -9.25
CA VAL A 163 -6.46 2.80 -10.60
C VAL A 163 -5.78 1.67 -11.38
N CYS A 164 -4.87 0.94 -10.74
CA CYS A 164 -4.09 -0.10 -11.41
C CYS A 164 -4.88 -1.36 -11.72
N MET A 165 -5.80 -1.77 -10.83
CA MET A 165 -6.51 -3.04 -10.92
C MET A 165 -7.79 -2.94 -11.77
N ASN A 166 -8.50 -1.82 -11.72
CA ASN A 166 -9.67 -1.61 -12.57
C ASN A 166 -9.28 -1.21 -13.99
N LYS A 167 -10.10 -1.53 -14.99
CA LYS A 167 -9.94 -0.97 -16.33
C LYS A 167 -10.30 0.53 -16.29
N PRO A 168 -9.52 1.45 -16.90
CA PRO A 168 -9.92 2.85 -17.01
C PRO A 168 -11.30 2.99 -17.67
N GLY A 169 -12.12 3.91 -17.15
CA GLY A 169 -13.50 4.12 -17.61
C GLY A 169 -14.50 3.02 -17.22
N VAL A 170 -14.12 2.08 -16.32
CA VAL A 170 -15.06 1.05 -15.85
C VAL A 170 -16.22 1.69 -15.09
N LYS A 171 -17.44 1.19 -15.30
CA LYS A 171 -18.60 1.64 -14.53
C LYS A 171 -18.51 1.11 -13.11
N LYS A 172 -18.93 1.91 -12.12
CA LYS A 172 -18.93 1.53 -10.69
C LYS A 172 -19.40 0.10 -10.40
N LYS A 173 -20.51 -0.32 -11.02
CA LYS A 173 -21.09 -1.67 -10.83
C LYS A 173 -20.19 -2.81 -11.34
N ASP A 174 -19.32 -2.53 -12.30
CA ASP A 174 -18.45 -3.47 -12.99
C ASP A 174 -17.00 -3.41 -12.46
N GLU A 175 -16.73 -2.59 -11.43
CA GLU A 175 -15.45 -2.55 -10.73
C GLU A 175 -15.15 -3.86 -9.98
N ILE A 176 -13.89 -4.01 -9.57
CA ILE A 176 -13.47 -5.04 -8.62
C ILE A 176 -14.15 -4.80 -7.27
N ASP A 177 -14.72 -5.85 -6.68
CA ASP A 177 -15.55 -5.77 -5.47
C ASP A 177 -14.86 -5.07 -4.30
N LEU A 178 -13.54 -5.20 -4.18
CA LEU A 178 -12.73 -4.55 -3.15
C LEU A 178 -12.96 -3.03 -3.04
N PHE A 179 -13.31 -2.34 -4.13
CA PHE A 179 -13.39 -0.88 -4.19
C PHE A 179 -14.81 -0.31 -4.31
N LYS A 180 -15.83 -1.18 -4.34
CA LYS A 180 -17.22 -0.75 -4.57
C LYS A 180 -17.79 0.07 -3.43
N ASP A 181 -17.42 -0.29 -2.19
CA ASP A 181 -17.99 0.30 -0.98
C ASP A 181 -17.19 1.49 -0.42
N GLY A 182 -16.10 1.88 -1.08
CA GLY A 182 -15.21 2.99 -0.69
C GLY A 182 -13.99 2.55 0.11
N PHE A 183 -13.22 3.54 0.57
CA PHE A 183 -11.91 3.32 1.20
C PHE A 183 -12.00 3.43 2.73
N GLU A 184 -11.88 2.31 3.43
CA GLU A 184 -12.01 2.26 4.89
C GLU A 184 -10.96 3.13 5.59
N GLY A 185 -11.39 3.92 6.57
CA GLY A 185 -10.50 4.80 7.34
C GLY A 185 -10.37 6.19 6.73
N THR A 186 -11.12 6.52 5.68
CA THR A 186 -11.09 7.86 5.05
C THR A 186 -12.10 8.86 5.61
N GLU A 187 -12.92 8.49 6.58
CA GLU A 187 -13.90 9.37 7.22
C GLU A 187 -13.25 10.62 7.82
N MET A 188 -12.01 10.49 8.32
CA MET A 188 -11.22 11.62 8.84
C MET A 188 -10.88 12.66 7.78
N PHE A 189 -10.82 12.26 6.50
CA PHE A 189 -10.58 13.14 5.36
C PHE A 189 -11.89 13.71 4.80
N ASN A 190 -13.04 13.25 5.27
CA ASN A 190 -14.36 13.72 4.85
C ASN A 190 -15.13 14.33 6.04
N SER A 191 -14.57 15.39 6.61
CA SER A 191 -15.06 16.05 7.83
C SER A 191 -16.48 16.64 7.73
N LYS A 192 -17.08 16.69 6.53
CA LYS A 192 -18.42 17.23 6.31
C LYS A 192 -19.53 16.19 6.36
N GLU A 193 -19.23 14.94 6.04
CA GLU A 193 -20.27 13.91 5.86
C GLU A 193 -20.05 12.66 6.70
N GLU A 194 -18.90 12.49 7.37
CA GLU A 194 -18.51 11.25 8.10
C GLU A 194 -18.66 9.98 7.24
N LYS A 195 -18.58 10.12 5.92
CA LYS A 195 -18.66 9.02 4.95
C LYS A 195 -17.29 8.67 4.42
N LEU A 196 -17.13 7.40 4.08
CA LEU A 196 -16.00 6.92 3.29
C LEU A 196 -15.90 7.70 1.98
N ILE A 197 -14.66 8.01 1.59
CA ILE A 197 -14.35 8.45 0.23
C ILE A 197 -14.63 7.28 -0.71
N GLN A 198 -15.29 7.57 -1.82
CA GLN A 198 -15.51 6.66 -2.92
C GLN A 198 -14.87 7.25 -4.17
N ALA A 199 -14.17 6.42 -4.95
CA ALA A 199 -13.70 6.78 -6.28
C ALA A 199 -14.66 6.23 -7.35
N GLU A 200 -14.76 6.92 -8.47
CA GLU A 200 -15.46 6.44 -9.65
C GLU A 200 -14.74 6.91 -10.91
N TRP A 201 -14.54 6.04 -11.90
CA TRP A 201 -14.07 6.48 -13.20
C TRP A 201 -15.16 7.30 -13.89
N VAL A 202 -14.84 8.56 -14.20
CA VAL A 202 -15.70 9.46 -14.99
C VAL A 202 -15.54 9.15 -16.49
N ASP A 203 -14.30 8.88 -16.91
CA ASP A 203 -13.92 8.46 -18.26
C ASP A 203 -12.63 7.62 -18.23
N GLU A 204 -11.94 7.44 -19.36
CA GLU A 204 -10.70 6.64 -19.42
C GLU A 204 -9.47 7.36 -18.85
N GLU A 205 -9.58 8.64 -18.52
CA GLU A 205 -8.46 9.49 -18.07
C GLU A 205 -8.72 10.15 -16.70
N THR A 206 -9.95 10.07 -16.17
CA THR A 206 -10.39 10.79 -14.97
C THR A 206 -11.10 9.88 -13.97
N ILE A 207 -10.71 10.01 -12.68
CA ILE A 207 -11.34 9.39 -11.50
C ILE A 207 -11.89 10.44 -10.53
#